data_AF-A0A2W1BPF5-F1
#
_entry.id   AF-A0A2W1BPF5-F1
#
_cell.length_a   1.000
_cell.length_b   1.000
_cell.length_c   1.000
_cell.angle_alpha   90.00
_cell.angle_beta   90.00
_cell.angle_gamma   90.00
#
_symmetry.space_group_name_H-M   'P 1'
#
loop_
_entity.id
_entity.type
_entity.pdbx_description
1 polymer ?
#
loop_
_entity_poly.entity_id
_entity_poly.type
_entity_poly.pdbx_seq_one_letter_code
_entity_poly.pdbx_strand_id
1 'polypeptide(L)'
;MHSISAWKLARRPNYITNKDKTYPYSEVPYLGEYNLVKIPLSLNNLIEHVDYWGEGRITTSAGISGFSDCYNVNHVFQLVSNGADRDRKIPNRIPVVNYTNCDTSSYIKDNSVKTVTIMGAPINTSCAKDIARIVNSDLGQVIAYGFERDSQYSKNLINELNKKAIFHCPKYTLPAGLRGLTLFDSELALLNLTAVKDHLYNNISAGSYDVALELTKNMNNDTGSQAIGEVVNKLILNAKANVIAYAYKLWNSEDSQIIGNSFPAAFSLIFKGDAVTITNMEYQQALKLNSDVDSHNDRFASGDRADKTSKNVSWKFVPMWVNDNVVFKICNMESNMYLKLDAETDSLGDRKALGSSNDNETNHQYFVEPLMKDETLVFHLINCEHHQALKMDVNVDSNGDRLLWGHNGDPRGQNNTLNWVIYDNTKVWEKGIIEI
;
A
#
# COMPACT_ATOMS: atom_id res chain seq x y z
N MET A 1 -1.86 -38.78 -23.23
CA MET A 1 -2.13 -39.90 -22.31
C MET A 1 -0.82 -40.23 -21.60
N HIS A 2 -0.71 -39.93 -20.30
CA HIS A 2 0.53 -40.18 -19.54
C HIS A 2 0.62 -41.67 -19.19
N SER A 3 1.76 -42.31 -19.48
CA SER A 3 1.96 -43.73 -19.23
C SER A 3 3.28 -43.96 -18.52
N ILE A 4 3.26 -44.79 -17.48
CA ILE A 4 4.46 -45.23 -16.79
C ILE A 4 5.46 -45.92 -17.73
N SER A 5 4.95 -46.67 -18.73
CA SER A 5 5.80 -47.38 -19.70
C SER A 5 6.53 -46.41 -20.60
N ALA A 6 5.82 -45.41 -21.14
CA ALA A 6 6.44 -44.35 -21.95
C ALA A 6 7.48 -43.58 -21.13
N TRP A 7 7.12 -43.23 -19.89
CA TRP A 7 8.02 -42.48 -19.01
C TRP A 7 9.29 -43.27 -18.63
N LYS A 8 9.18 -44.57 -18.35
CA LYS A 8 10.34 -45.43 -18.04
C LYS A 8 11.33 -45.54 -19.20
N LEU A 9 10.81 -45.54 -20.44
CA LEU A 9 11.61 -45.64 -21.66
C LEU A 9 12.13 -44.28 -22.16
N ALA A 10 11.61 -43.18 -21.63
CA ALA A 10 12.01 -41.84 -22.03
C ALA A 10 13.48 -41.55 -21.69
N ARG A 11 14.10 -40.74 -22.54
CA ARG A 11 15.48 -40.28 -22.35
C ARG A 11 15.59 -39.41 -21.10
N ARG A 12 16.77 -39.41 -20.50
CA ARG A 12 17.11 -38.56 -19.34
C ARG A 12 16.92 -37.07 -19.65
N PRO A 13 16.67 -36.23 -18.62
CA PRO A 13 16.58 -34.79 -18.79
C PRO A 13 17.80 -34.18 -19.49
N ASN A 14 17.57 -33.06 -20.17
CA ASN A 14 18.64 -32.31 -20.81
C ASN A 14 19.23 -31.28 -19.84
N TYR A 15 20.35 -31.63 -19.22
CA TYR A 15 21.10 -30.74 -18.34
C TYR A 15 22.21 -29.93 -19.04
N ILE A 16 22.23 -29.92 -20.38
CA ILE A 16 23.05 -28.98 -21.15
C ILE A 16 22.35 -27.60 -21.17
N THR A 17 21.03 -27.61 -21.29
CA THR A 17 20.19 -26.40 -21.36
C THR A 17 19.51 -26.05 -20.03
N ASN A 18 19.41 -27.02 -19.12
CA ASN A 18 18.86 -26.84 -17.77
C ASN A 18 19.95 -27.11 -16.72
N LYS A 19 19.88 -26.43 -15.59
CA LYS A 19 20.82 -26.62 -14.49
C LYS A 19 20.37 -27.78 -13.61
N ASP A 20 21.23 -28.78 -13.45
CA ASP A 20 20.95 -29.92 -12.57
C ASP A 20 20.92 -29.47 -11.11
N LYS A 21 19.84 -29.80 -10.40
CA LYS A 21 19.61 -29.41 -9.02
C LYS A 21 19.93 -30.57 -8.09
N THR A 22 20.37 -30.27 -6.88
CA THR A 22 20.60 -31.27 -5.85
C THR A 22 19.26 -31.91 -5.43
N TYR A 23 19.17 -33.23 -5.42
CA TYR A 23 17.92 -33.99 -5.14
C TYR A 23 16.82 -33.89 -6.22
N PRO A 24 17.12 -34.14 -7.51
CA PRO A 24 16.09 -34.15 -8.54
C PRO A 24 15.30 -35.48 -8.49
N TYR A 25 13.97 -35.42 -8.55
CA TYR A 25 13.12 -36.63 -8.63
C TYR A 25 12.68 -36.94 -10.07
N SER A 26 13.42 -36.41 -11.06
CA SER A 26 13.20 -36.57 -12.50
C SER A 26 13.35 -38.00 -12.99
N GLU A 27 14.18 -38.81 -12.33
CA GLU A 27 14.48 -40.18 -12.71
C GLU A 27 13.73 -41.20 -11.83
N VAL A 28 12.92 -40.73 -10.88
CA VAL A 28 12.23 -41.57 -9.91
C VAL A 28 10.71 -41.44 -10.08
N PRO A 29 9.97 -42.53 -10.33
CA PRO A 29 8.50 -42.50 -10.34
C PRO A 29 7.95 -42.35 -8.91
N TYR A 30 6.68 -41.96 -8.76
CA TYR A 30 5.93 -42.07 -7.50
C TYR A 30 5.69 -43.55 -7.18
N LEU A 31 6.73 -44.26 -6.76
CA LEU A 31 6.65 -45.60 -6.18
C LEU A 31 7.28 -45.43 -4.81
N GLY A 32 6.56 -45.75 -3.74
CA GLY A 32 6.93 -45.55 -2.33
C GLY A 32 8.14 -46.36 -1.86
N GLU A 33 9.17 -46.50 -2.69
CA GLU A 33 10.34 -47.36 -2.50
C GLU A 33 11.60 -46.60 -2.07
N TYR A 34 11.55 -45.27 -1.89
CA TYR A 34 12.65 -44.52 -1.28
C TYR A 34 12.14 -43.44 -0.30
N ASN A 35 12.79 -43.34 0.86
CA ASN A 35 12.63 -42.24 1.80
C ASN A 35 13.22 -40.97 1.17
N LEU A 36 12.38 -40.23 0.46
CA LEU A 36 12.80 -39.00 -0.19
C LEU A 36 13.08 -37.93 0.86
N VAL A 37 14.26 -37.34 0.75
CA VAL A 37 14.65 -36.20 1.57
C VAL A 37 13.79 -35.01 1.19
N LYS A 38 13.04 -34.42 2.13
CA LYS A 38 12.33 -33.17 1.87
C LYS A 38 13.33 -32.01 1.69
N ILE A 39 13.25 -31.31 0.56
CA ILE A 39 14.04 -30.13 0.28
C ILE A 39 13.35 -28.86 0.81
N PRO A 40 14.13 -27.84 1.23
CA PRO A 40 15.57 -27.87 1.40
C PRO A 40 15.97 -28.68 2.65
N LEU A 41 17.17 -29.27 2.63
CA LEU A 41 17.67 -30.11 3.73
C LEU A 41 17.77 -29.36 5.06
N SER A 42 18.41 -28.18 5.04
CA SER A 42 18.50 -27.27 6.17
C SER A 42 17.23 -26.43 6.26
N LEU A 43 16.74 -26.21 7.48
CA LEU A 43 15.63 -25.28 7.74
C LEU A 43 16.00 -23.81 7.50
N ASN A 44 17.29 -23.49 7.48
CA ASN A 44 17.79 -22.13 7.24
C ASN A 44 18.04 -21.84 5.75
N ASN A 45 17.87 -22.84 4.89
CA ASN A 45 18.01 -22.67 3.44
C ASN A 45 16.64 -22.50 2.81
N LEU A 46 16.59 -21.79 1.69
CA LEU A 46 15.39 -21.66 0.86
C LEU A 46 15.66 -22.20 -0.53
N ILE A 47 14.62 -22.71 -1.17
CA ILE A 47 14.61 -23.04 -2.58
C ILE A 47 14.37 -21.74 -3.35
N GLU A 48 15.28 -21.41 -4.27
CA GLU A 48 15.17 -20.16 -5.03
C GLU A 48 13.96 -20.14 -5.96
N HIS A 49 13.70 -21.24 -6.68
CA HIS A 49 12.66 -21.27 -7.72
C HIS A 49 12.02 -22.66 -7.88
N VAL A 50 10.70 -22.69 -7.77
CA VAL A 50 9.84 -23.82 -8.18
C VAL A 50 8.91 -23.36 -9.29
N ASP A 51 8.86 -24.08 -10.41
CA ASP A 51 7.97 -23.82 -11.54
C ASP A 51 6.86 -24.87 -11.59
N TYR A 52 5.64 -24.45 -11.29
CA TYR A 52 4.46 -25.29 -11.28
C TYR A 52 3.95 -25.53 -12.70
N TRP A 53 3.75 -26.80 -13.03
CA TRP A 53 3.50 -27.30 -14.39
C TRP A 53 4.65 -27.05 -15.38
N GLY A 54 5.83 -26.70 -14.86
CA GLY A 54 7.03 -26.51 -15.64
C GLY A 54 7.54 -27.80 -16.27
N GLU A 55 8.30 -27.64 -17.35
CA GLU A 55 8.94 -28.72 -18.11
C GLU A 55 10.43 -28.42 -18.36
N GLY A 56 11.01 -27.46 -17.63
CA GLY A 56 12.28 -26.81 -17.96
C GLY A 56 12.11 -25.71 -19.01
N ARG A 57 13.23 -25.11 -19.45
CA ARG A 57 13.18 -24.05 -20.47
C ARG A 57 12.96 -24.65 -21.86
N ILE A 58 11.86 -24.26 -22.49
CA ILE A 58 11.48 -24.68 -23.84
C ILE A 58 11.55 -23.46 -24.76
N THR A 59 12.18 -23.65 -25.92
CA THR A 59 12.24 -22.64 -26.99
C THR A 59 11.75 -23.28 -28.28
N THR A 60 10.73 -22.68 -28.87
CA THR A 60 10.10 -23.11 -30.12
C THR A 60 9.92 -21.92 -31.05
N SER A 61 9.51 -22.17 -32.30
CA SER A 61 9.10 -21.09 -33.21
C SER A 61 7.88 -20.31 -32.72
N ALA A 62 7.02 -20.93 -31.90
CA ALA A 62 5.87 -20.25 -31.29
C ALA A 62 6.28 -19.32 -30.14
N GLY A 63 7.41 -19.59 -29.48
CA GLY A 63 7.89 -18.78 -28.37
C GLY A 63 8.65 -19.57 -27.30
N ILE A 64 8.87 -18.90 -26.17
CA ILE A 64 9.65 -19.36 -25.01
C ILE A 64 8.73 -19.58 -23.80
N SER A 65 8.91 -20.71 -23.13
CA SER A 65 8.30 -21.03 -21.82
C SER A 65 9.31 -21.65 -20.85
N GLY A 66 8.96 -21.63 -19.56
CA GLY A 66 9.70 -22.30 -18.49
C GLY A 66 11.07 -21.71 -18.21
N PHE A 67 11.74 -22.29 -17.22
CA PHE A 67 12.98 -21.79 -16.65
C PHE A 67 14.05 -22.87 -16.54
N SER A 68 15.31 -22.50 -16.77
CA SER A 68 16.43 -23.44 -16.78
C SER A 68 16.98 -23.76 -15.38
N ASP A 69 16.76 -22.90 -14.38
CA ASP A 69 17.35 -23.01 -13.03
C ASP A 69 16.28 -23.16 -11.93
N CYS A 70 15.33 -24.10 -12.11
CA CYS A 70 14.23 -24.34 -11.16
C CYS A 70 14.00 -25.84 -10.89
N TYR A 71 13.18 -26.14 -9.88
CA TYR A 71 12.50 -27.43 -9.78
C TYR A 71 11.14 -27.36 -10.48
N ASN A 72 10.76 -28.40 -11.22
CA ASN A 72 9.54 -28.40 -12.02
C ASN A 72 8.48 -29.31 -11.38
N VAL A 73 7.37 -28.76 -10.88
CA VAL A 73 6.27 -29.58 -10.36
C VAL A 73 5.40 -30.03 -11.51
N ASN A 74 5.21 -31.34 -11.70
CA ASN A 74 4.37 -31.84 -12.79
C ASN A 74 3.81 -33.24 -12.50
N HIS A 75 2.86 -33.68 -13.33
CA HIS A 75 2.31 -35.03 -13.27
C HIS A 75 3.44 -36.08 -13.30
N VAL A 76 3.33 -37.10 -12.44
CA VAL A 76 4.37 -38.14 -12.21
C VAL A 76 4.88 -38.85 -13.47
N PHE A 77 4.08 -38.94 -14.52
CA PHE A 77 4.48 -39.53 -15.80
C PHE A 77 4.54 -38.53 -16.96
N GLN A 78 4.58 -37.22 -16.68
CA GLN A 78 4.75 -36.21 -17.72
C GLN A 78 6.18 -36.25 -18.28
N LEU A 79 6.24 -36.12 -19.60
CA LEU A 79 7.44 -35.89 -20.39
C LEU A 79 7.37 -34.48 -20.99
N VAL A 80 8.51 -33.93 -21.38
CA VAL A 80 8.55 -32.63 -22.07
C VAL A 80 7.67 -32.70 -23.32
N SER A 81 6.73 -31.76 -23.42
CA SER A 81 5.65 -31.78 -24.39
C SER A 81 6.04 -31.24 -25.77
N ASN A 82 7.03 -30.33 -25.82
CA ASN A 82 7.40 -29.63 -27.04
C ASN A 82 8.88 -29.19 -27.07
N GLY A 83 9.33 -28.68 -28.22
CA GLY A 83 10.68 -28.21 -28.44
C GLY A 83 11.69 -29.34 -28.65
N ALA A 84 12.98 -28.98 -28.60
CA ALA A 84 14.08 -29.91 -28.89
C ALA A 84 14.19 -31.07 -27.90
N ASP A 85 13.62 -30.91 -26.70
CA ASP A 85 13.65 -31.89 -25.63
C ASP A 85 12.36 -32.71 -25.51
N ARG A 86 11.45 -32.60 -26.49
CA ARG A 86 10.20 -33.37 -26.53
C ARG A 86 10.42 -34.86 -26.27
N ASP A 87 9.52 -35.46 -25.51
CA ASP A 87 9.52 -36.87 -25.09
C ASP A 87 10.69 -37.27 -24.15
N ARG A 88 11.50 -36.32 -23.67
CA ARG A 88 12.44 -36.54 -22.55
C ARG A 88 11.74 -36.40 -21.20
N LYS A 89 12.34 -36.98 -20.16
CA LYS A 89 11.94 -36.71 -18.78
C LYS A 89 12.19 -35.24 -18.43
N ILE A 90 11.29 -34.66 -17.63
CA ILE A 90 11.37 -33.26 -17.18
C ILE A 90 12.59 -33.06 -16.25
N PRO A 91 13.42 -32.03 -16.44
CA PRO A 91 14.54 -31.71 -15.54
C PRO A 91 14.06 -31.29 -14.15
N ASN A 92 14.80 -31.70 -13.12
CA ASN A 92 14.52 -31.43 -11.70
C ASN A 92 13.04 -31.61 -11.28
N ARG A 93 12.36 -32.63 -11.79
CA ARG A 93 10.92 -32.79 -11.58
C ARG A 93 10.61 -33.11 -10.11
N ILE A 94 9.59 -32.45 -9.57
CA ILE A 94 8.87 -32.83 -8.36
C ILE A 94 7.54 -33.46 -8.80
N PRO A 95 7.33 -34.77 -8.63
CA PRO A 95 6.13 -35.42 -9.14
C PRO A 95 4.92 -35.15 -8.24
N VAL A 96 3.77 -34.85 -8.86
CA VAL A 96 2.45 -34.91 -8.24
C VAL A 96 1.63 -36.03 -8.87
N VAL A 97 0.63 -36.51 -8.14
CA VAL A 97 -0.19 -37.66 -8.55
C VAL A 97 -0.88 -37.38 -9.88
N ASN A 98 -1.53 -36.23 -10.01
CA ASN A 98 -2.14 -35.76 -11.26
C ASN A 98 -2.45 -34.25 -11.21
N TYR A 99 -3.06 -33.73 -12.27
CA TYR A 99 -3.40 -32.30 -12.36
C TYR A 99 -4.46 -31.82 -11.37
N THR A 100 -5.19 -32.72 -10.71
CA THR A 100 -6.23 -32.40 -9.71
C THR A 100 -5.80 -32.64 -8.26
N ASN A 101 -4.77 -33.46 -8.07
CA ASN A 101 -4.17 -33.76 -6.76
C ASN A 101 -2.70 -33.32 -6.79
N CYS A 102 -2.51 -32.07 -6.41
CA CYS A 102 -1.24 -31.36 -6.37
C CYS A 102 -0.80 -31.32 -4.91
N ASP A 103 -0.01 -32.32 -4.50
CA ASP A 103 0.58 -32.36 -3.16
C ASP A 103 2.07 -32.65 -3.29
N THR A 104 2.89 -31.65 -2.96
CA THR A 104 4.34 -31.78 -2.96
C THR A 104 4.91 -31.97 -1.55
N SER A 105 4.07 -32.19 -0.53
CA SER A 105 4.49 -32.21 0.89
C SER A 105 5.50 -33.31 1.22
N SER A 106 5.54 -34.39 0.45
CA SER A 106 6.55 -35.45 0.53
C SER A 106 7.93 -35.03 0.02
N TYR A 107 8.02 -33.91 -0.70
CA TYR A 107 9.21 -33.46 -1.42
C TYR A 107 9.68 -32.08 -0.96
N ILE A 108 8.76 -31.13 -0.77
CA ILE A 108 9.07 -29.73 -0.48
C ILE A 108 8.54 -29.38 0.91
N LYS A 109 9.42 -28.85 1.76
CA LYS A 109 9.04 -28.34 3.08
C LYS A 109 8.16 -27.10 2.95
N ASP A 110 7.28 -26.92 3.92
CA ASP A 110 6.44 -25.74 4.03
C ASP A 110 7.30 -24.48 4.17
N ASN A 111 6.79 -23.35 3.67
CA ASN A 111 7.40 -22.03 3.84
C ASN A 111 8.86 -21.91 3.38
N SER A 112 9.27 -22.68 2.37
CA SER A 112 10.68 -22.86 2.01
C SER A 112 11.06 -22.37 0.61
N VAL A 113 10.13 -21.82 -0.16
CA VAL A 113 10.36 -21.40 -1.56
C VAL A 113 10.28 -19.89 -1.72
N LYS A 114 11.30 -19.26 -2.31
CA LYS A 114 11.32 -17.81 -2.57
C LYS A 114 10.49 -17.42 -3.79
N THR A 115 10.64 -18.13 -4.91
CA THR A 115 9.87 -17.83 -6.12
C THR A 115 9.10 -19.05 -6.56
N VAL A 116 7.79 -18.92 -6.67
CA VAL A 116 6.94 -19.90 -7.34
C VAL A 116 6.45 -19.30 -8.65
N THR A 117 6.66 -19.97 -9.77
CA THR A 117 6.01 -19.61 -11.03
C THR A 117 4.96 -20.64 -11.39
N ILE A 118 3.94 -20.26 -12.14
CA ILE A 118 2.96 -21.19 -12.69
C ILE A 118 2.52 -20.74 -14.08
N MET A 119 2.41 -21.70 -15.00
CA MET A 119 2.00 -21.43 -16.38
C MET A 119 1.24 -22.60 -17.00
N GLY A 120 0.42 -22.33 -18.01
CA GLY A 120 -0.14 -23.32 -18.93
C GLY A 120 -1.32 -24.15 -18.42
N ALA A 121 -1.29 -24.67 -17.18
CA ALA A 121 -2.33 -25.57 -16.67
C ALA A 121 -3.25 -24.91 -15.61
N PRO A 122 -4.53 -25.33 -15.53
CA PRO A 122 -5.50 -24.84 -14.55
C PRO A 122 -5.01 -24.78 -13.09
N ILE A 123 -5.25 -23.66 -12.41
CA ILE A 123 -4.99 -23.51 -10.97
C ILE A 123 -6.23 -23.91 -10.17
N ASN A 124 -6.38 -25.20 -9.90
CA ASN A 124 -7.41 -25.69 -9.00
C ASN A 124 -7.05 -25.46 -7.52
N THR A 125 -7.99 -25.75 -6.63
CA THR A 125 -7.81 -25.59 -5.18
C THR A 125 -6.64 -26.38 -4.61
N SER A 126 -6.36 -27.59 -5.10
CA SER A 126 -5.21 -28.39 -4.62
C SER A 126 -3.89 -27.70 -4.97
N CYS A 127 -3.77 -27.24 -6.22
CA CYS A 127 -2.60 -26.52 -6.71
C CYS A 127 -2.37 -25.21 -5.93
N ALA A 128 -3.41 -24.40 -5.76
CA ALA A 128 -3.33 -23.14 -5.01
C ALA A 128 -2.90 -23.36 -3.55
N LYS A 129 -3.46 -24.37 -2.87
CA LYS A 129 -3.08 -24.71 -1.48
C LYS A 129 -1.63 -25.16 -1.36
N ASP A 130 -1.15 -25.97 -2.29
CA ASP A 130 0.22 -26.44 -2.26
C ASP A 130 1.22 -25.31 -2.56
N ILE A 131 0.91 -24.43 -3.52
CA ILE A 131 1.69 -23.21 -3.78
C ILE A 131 1.77 -22.33 -2.52
N ALA A 132 0.63 -22.05 -1.87
CA ALA A 132 0.58 -21.26 -0.65
C ALA A 132 1.33 -21.93 0.52
N ARG A 133 1.30 -23.26 0.60
CA ARG A 133 2.07 -24.04 1.59
C ARG A 133 3.57 -23.85 1.41
N ILE A 134 4.08 -24.00 0.19
CA ILE A 134 5.55 -24.00 -0.06
C ILE A 134 6.16 -22.61 -0.14
N VAL A 135 5.45 -21.59 -0.64
CA VAL A 135 6.00 -20.23 -0.76
C VAL A 135 6.33 -19.67 0.61
N ASN A 136 7.46 -19.01 0.75
CA ASN A 136 7.90 -18.39 1.99
C ASN A 136 7.08 -17.11 2.28
N SER A 137 6.55 -16.94 3.48
CA SER A 137 5.72 -15.79 3.86
C SER A 137 6.48 -14.46 3.85
N ASP A 138 7.79 -14.49 4.12
CA ASP A 138 8.55 -13.29 4.45
C ASP A 138 9.35 -12.77 3.25
N LEU A 139 9.77 -13.70 2.39
CA LEU A 139 10.63 -13.45 1.22
C LEU A 139 10.01 -13.93 -0.09
N GLY A 140 8.86 -14.60 -0.02
CA GLY A 140 8.27 -15.27 -1.16
C GLY A 140 7.58 -14.34 -2.15
N GLN A 141 7.48 -14.83 -3.38
CA GLN A 141 6.64 -14.27 -4.44
C GLN A 141 6.10 -15.40 -5.32
N VAL A 142 4.93 -15.16 -5.92
CA VAL A 142 4.28 -16.05 -6.88
C VAL A 142 3.97 -15.28 -8.15
N ILE A 143 4.44 -15.77 -9.30
CA ILE A 143 4.12 -15.19 -10.61
C ILE A 143 3.33 -16.20 -11.45
N ALA A 144 2.10 -15.87 -11.81
CA ALA A 144 1.27 -16.69 -12.70
C ALA A 144 1.22 -16.08 -14.10
N TYR A 145 1.60 -16.84 -15.13
CA TYR A 145 1.63 -16.39 -16.53
C TYR A 145 0.45 -16.92 -17.33
N GLY A 146 -0.15 -16.06 -18.15
CA GLY A 146 -1.24 -16.43 -19.05
C GLY A 146 -2.57 -16.69 -18.37
N PHE A 147 -2.79 -16.13 -17.18
CA PHE A 147 -4.06 -16.20 -16.48
C PHE A 147 -4.73 -14.83 -16.46
N GLU A 148 -6.02 -14.79 -16.78
CA GLU A 148 -6.84 -13.61 -16.58
C GLU A 148 -7.09 -13.39 -15.08
N ARG A 149 -7.06 -12.13 -14.63
CA ARG A 149 -7.20 -11.76 -13.22
C ARG A 149 -8.50 -12.27 -12.59
N ASP A 150 -9.61 -12.18 -13.32
CA ASP A 150 -10.94 -12.53 -12.79
C ASP A 150 -11.34 -13.98 -13.02
N SER A 151 -10.44 -14.78 -13.61
CA SER A 151 -10.65 -16.21 -13.79
C SER A 151 -10.76 -16.92 -12.44
N GLN A 152 -11.48 -18.05 -12.42
CA GLN A 152 -11.56 -18.90 -11.23
C GLN A 152 -10.16 -19.38 -10.77
N TYR A 153 -9.22 -19.53 -11.70
CA TYR A 153 -7.84 -19.94 -11.42
C TYR A 153 -7.10 -18.89 -10.59
N SER A 154 -7.12 -17.63 -11.05
CA SER A 154 -6.51 -16.51 -10.33
C SER A 154 -7.17 -16.31 -8.96
N LYS A 155 -8.50 -16.41 -8.88
CA LYS A 155 -9.25 -16.32 -7.61
C LYS A 155 -8.85 -17.41 -6.61
N ASN A 156 -8.71 -18.66 -7.06
CA ASN A 156 -8.24 -19.76 -6.20
C ASN A 156 -6.85 -19.46 -5.62
N LEU A 157 -5.93 -18.97 -6.46
CA LEU A 157 -4.57 -18.65 -6.05
C LEU A 157 -4.52 -17.47 -5.07
N ILE A 158 -5.17 -16.36 -5.42
CA ILE A 158 -5.24 -15.15 -4.59
C ILE A 158 -5.84 -15.48 -3.22
N ASN A 159 -6.92 -16.26 -3.17
CA ASN A 159 -7.58 -16.60 -1.90
C ASN A 159 -6.69 -17.39 -0.95
N GLU A 160 -5.90 -18.34 -1.45
CA GLU A 160 -4.98 -19.12 -0.59
C GLU A 160 -3.74 -18.30 -0.19
N LEU A 161 -3.22 -17.45 -1.08
CA LEU A 161 -2.06 -16.60 -0.80
C LEU A 161 -2.37 -15.43 0.15
N ASN A 162 -3.57 -14.85 0.07
CA ASN A 162 -4.01 -13.80 0.98
C ASN A 162 -4.04 -14.27 2.44
N LYS A 163 -4.33 -15.56 2.70
CA LYS A 163 -4.26 -16.16 4.05
C LYS A 163 -2.83 -16.18 4.62
N LYS A 164 -1.83 -16.01 3.75
CA LYS A 164 -0.40 -15.95 4.08
C LYS A 164 0.19 -14.55 3.93
N ALA A 165 -0.67 -13.52 3.83
CA ALA A 165 -0.26 -12.14 3.62
C ALA A 165 0.63 -11.94 2.36
N ILE A 166 0.35 -12.72 1.31
CA ILE A 166 0.94 -12.56 -0.02
C ILE A 166 -0.15 -12.01 -0.94
N PHE A 167 0.02 -10.77 -1.39
CA PHE A 167 -1.03 -10.00 -2.06
C PHE A 167 -0.68 -9.72 -3.52
N HIS A 168 -1.70 -9.59 -4.36
CA HIS A 168 -1.53 -9.20 -5.75
C HIS A 168 -1.03 -7.74 -5.86
N CYS A 169 0.11 -7.57 -6.55
CA CYS A 169 0.75 -6.28 -6.80
C CYS A 169 0.56 -5.86 -8.27
N PRO A 170 -0.33 -4.91 -8.57
CA PRO A 170 -0.60 -4.47 -9.94
C PRO A 170 0.59 -3.73 -10.53
N LYS A 171 0.78 -3.86 -11.85
CA LYS A 171 1.86 -3.23 -12.63
C LYS A 171 3.26 -3.51 -12.05
N TYR A 172 3.45 -4.65 -11.41
CA TYR A 172 4.75 -5.06 -10.88
C TYR A 172 5.73 -5.32 -12.02
N THR A 173 6.90 -4.69 -11.93
CA THR A 173 7.98 -4.90 -12.90
C THR A 173 8.76 -6.15 -12.52
N LEU A 174 8.57 -7.24 -13.26
CA LEU A 174 9.24 -8.53 -12.99
C LEU A 174 10.78 -8.39 -12.96
N PRO A 175 11.50 -9.12 -12.08
CA PRO A 175 12.95 -9.24 -12.13
C PRO A 175 13.43 -9.85 -13.47
N ALA A 176 14.65 -9.53 -13.90
CA ALA A 176 15.18 -9.97 -15.21
C ALA A 176 15.11 -11.50 -15.43
N GLY A 177 15.35 -12.31 -14.38
CA GLY A 177 15.28 -13.77 -14.45
C GLY A 177 13.87 -14.34 -14.65
N LEU A 178 12.83 -13.53 -14.43
CA LEU A 178 11.42 -13.88 -14.63
C LEU A 178 10.84 -13.29 -15.92
N ARG A 179 11.62 -12.49 -16.66
CA ARG A 179 11.20 -11.93 -17.96
C ARG A 179 11.53 -12.87 -19.12
N GLY A 180 10.95 -12.56 -20.29
CA GLY A 180 11.34 -13.18 -21.56
C GLY A 180 10.66 -14.52 -21.85
N LEU A 181 9.60 -14.86 -21.12
CA LEU A 181 8.62 -15.83 -21.60
C LEU A 181 7.73 -15.12 -22.64
N THR A 182 7.54 -15.73 -23.80
CA THR A 182 6.86 -15.07 -24.94
C THR A 182 5.58 -15.79 -25.37
N LEU A 183 5.22 -16.89 -24.70
CA LEU A 183 3.97 -17.62 -24.95
C LEU A 183 2.78 -17.06 -24.15
N PHE A 184 3.00 -16.02 -23.34
CA PHE A 184 2.01 -15.47 -22.44
C PHE A 184 2.02 -13.95 -22.54
N ASP A 185 0.84 -13.37 -22.66
CA ASP A 185 0.64 -11.93 -22.81
C ASP A 185 0.15 -11.26 -21.52
N SER A 186 0.07 -12.03 -20.43
CA SER A 186 -0.33 -11.55 -19.11
C SER A 186 0.46 -12.20 -17.99
N GLU A 187 0.64 -11.43 -16.92
CA GLU A 187 1.23 -11.87 -15.67
C GLU A 187 0.42 -11.37 -14.46
N LEU A 188 0.31 -12.24 -13.47
CA LEU A 188 -0.24 -11.94 -12.15
C LEU A 188 0.89 -12.07 -11.13
N ALA A 189 1.33 -10.96 -10.55
CA ALA A 189 2.39 -10.94 -9.55
C ALA A 189 1.78 -10.86 -8.14
N LEU A 190 2.05 -11.86 -7.30
CA LEU A 190 1.70 -11.83 -5.88
C LEU A 190 2.96 -11.82 -5.03
N LEU A 191 3.07 -10.83 -4.15
CA LEU A 191 4.28 -10.54 -3.40
C LEU A 191 4.03 -10.64 -1.90
N ASN A 192 5.05 -11.01 -1.12
CA ASN A 192 5.00 -10.95 0.34
C ASN A 192 4.71 -9.53 0.85
N LEU A 193 4.26 -9.46 2.11
CA LEU A 193 3.83 -8.23 2.75
C LEU A 193 4.89 -7.12 2.75
N THR A 194 6.17 -7.46 2.94
CA THR A 194 7.27 -6.48 2.94
C THR A 194 7.39 -5.81 1.58
N ALA A 195 7.45 -6.60 0.50
CA ALA A 195 7.53 -6.09 -0.85
C ALA A 195 6.29 -5.27 -1.23
N VAL A 196 5.10 -5.73 -0.85
CA VAL A 196 3.84 -5.00 -1.09
C VAL A 196 3.83 -3.64 -0.40
N LYS A 197 4.27 -3.55 0.86
CA LYS A 197 4.38 -2.27 1.59
C LYS A 197 5.34 -1.31 0.89
N ASP A 198 6.49 -1.80 0.43
CA ASP A 198 7.46 -0.97 -0.29
C ASP A 198 6.89 -0.47 -1.63
N HIS A 199 6.17 -1.33 -2.36
CA HIS A 199 5.47 -0.94 -3.59
C HIS A 199 4.38 0.11 -3.34
N LEU A 200 3.58 -0.05 -2.28
CA LEU A 200 2.55 0.92 -1.91
C LEU A 200 3.17 2.27 -1.56
N TYR A 201 4.19 2.28 -0.69
CA TYR A 201 4.92 3.47 -0.28
C TYR A 201 5.52 4.21 -1.50
N ASN A 202 6.16 3.48 -2.42
CA ASN A 202 6.79 4.06 -3.60
C ASN A 202 5.77 4.66 -4.56
N ASN A 203 4.65 3.97 -4.82
CA ASN A 203 3.60 4.49 -5.69
C ASN A 203 2.94 5.75 -5.11
N ILE A 204 2.64 5.78 -3.81
CA ILE A 204 2.09 6.98 -3.16
C ILE A 204 3.11 8.13 -3.23
N SER A 205 4.37 7.86 -2.90
CA SER A 205 5.45 8.85 -2.95
C SER A 205 5.68 9.43 -4.34
N ALA A 206 5.47 8.63 -5.40
CA ALA A 206 5.60 9.03 -6.79
C ALA A 206 4.33 9.70 -7.37
N GLY A 207 3.22 9.74 -6.62
CA GLY A 207 1.94 10.26 -7.12
C GLY A 207 1.19 9.29 -8.06
N SER A 208 1.61 8.03 -8.13
CA SER A 208 0.95 6.97 -8.92
C SER A 208 -0.29 6.42 -8.20
N TYR A 209 -1.29 7.29 -7.98
CA TYR A 209 -2.42 6.98 -7.10
C TYR A 209 -3.29 5.83 -7.59
N ASP A 210 -3.51 5.68 -8.90
CA ASP A 210 -4.34 4.58 -9.44
C ASP A 210 -3.78 3.20 -9.06
N VAL A 211 -2.45 3.04 -9.13
CA VAL A 211 -1.77 1.79 -8.75
C VAL A 211 -1.82 1.58 -7.24
N ALA A 212 -1.66 2.66 -6.47
CA ALA A 212 -1.76 2.61 -5.01
C ALA A 212 -3.16 2.18 -4.55
N LEU A 213 -4.22 2.76 -5.12
CA LEU A 213 -5.61 2.41 -4.82
C LEU A 213 -5.91 0.95 -5.15
N GLU A 214 -5.48 0.48 -6.32
CA GLU A 214 -5.69 -0.91 -6.73
C GLU A 214 -4.95 -1.89 -5.80
N LEU A 215 -3.73 -1.55 -5.37
CA LEU A 215 -2.97 -2.36 -4.41
C LEU A 215 -3.65 -2.38 -3.04
N THR A 216 -4.10 -1.23 -2.55
CA THR A 216 -4.85 -1.09 -1.29
C THR A 216 -6.12 -1.94 -1.30
N LYS A 217 -6.86 -1.95 -2.41
CA LYS A 217 -8.04 -2.82 -2.58
C LYS A 217 -7.67 -4.30 -2.50
N ASN A 218 -6.57 -4.72 -3.11
CA ASN A 218 -6.10 -6.11 -3.04
C ASN A 218 -5.67 -6.52 -1.62
N MET A 219 -5.37 -5.55 -0.75
CA MET A 219 -4.98 -5.73 0.66
C MET A 219 -6.15 -5.59 1.64
N ASN A 220 -7.42 -5.56 1.18
CA ASN A 220 -8.58 -5.32 2.04
C ASN A 220 -8.95 -6.54 2.92
N ASN A 221 -8.11 -6.83 3.91
CA ASN A 221 -8.33 -7.75 5.03
C ASN A 221 -7.60 -7.22 6.28
N ASP A 222 -7.73 -7.88 7.43
CA ASP A 222 -7.17 -7.38 8.70
C ASP A 222 -5.64 -7.15 8.63
N THR A 223 -4.88 -8.13 8.13
CA THR A 223 -3.42 -8.04 8.02
C THR A 223 -3.00 -6.95 7.02
N GLY A 224 -3.71 -6.83 5.89
CA GLY A 224 -3.43 -5.81 4.90
C GLY A 224 -3.81 -4.40 5.38
N SER A 225 -4.90 -4.27 6.14
CA SER A 225 -5.32 -3.00 6.77
C SER A 225 -4.26 -2.49 7.75
N GLN A 226 -3.69 -3.38 8.57
CA GLN A 226 -2.57 -3.04 9.44
C GLN A 226 -1.36 -2.57 8.62
N ALA A 227 -1.01 -3.29 7.54
CA ALA A 227 0.12 -2.96 6.69
C ALA A 227 -0.06 -1.63 5.92
N ILE A 228 -1.30 -1.29 5.52
CA ILE A 228 -1.63 0.02 4.95
C ILE A 228 -1.36 1.11 5.99
N GLY A 229 -1.79 0.92 7.24
CA GLY A 229 -1.52 1.87 8.33
C GLY A 229 -0.04 2.06 8.62
N GLU A 230 0.76 0.99 8.59
CA GLU A 230 2.23 1.11 8.70
C GLU A 230 2.82 1.97 7.57
N VAL A 231 2.33 1.82 6.33
CA VAL A 231 2.78 2.64 5.19
C VAL A 231 2.35 4.09 5.33
N VAL A 232 1.11 4.36 5.76
CA VAL A 232 0.60 5.71 6.03
C VAL A 232 1.46 6.39 7.11
N ASN A 233 1.74 5.71 8.22
CA ASN A 233 2.59 6.23 9.27
C ASN A 233 4.01 6.53 8.77
N LYS A 234 4.59 5.63 7.95
CA LYS A 234 5.90 5.86 7.32
C LYS A 234 5.91 7.06 6.38
N LEU A 235 4.83 7.30 5.63
CA LEU A 235 4.69 8.49 4.77
C LEU A 235 4.64 9.78 5.59
N ILE A 236 3.88 9.79 6.69
CA ILE A 236 3.77 10.94 7.60
C ILE A 236 5.14 11.22 8.27
N LEU A 237 5.80 10.18 8.79
CA LEU A 237 7.13 10.29 9.40
C LEU A 237 8.18 10.87 8.43
N ASN A 238 8.06 10.54 7.14
CA ASN A 238 8.94 11.05 6.09
C ASN A 238 8.44 12.37 5.46
N ALA A 239 7.46 13.04 6.08
CA ALA A 239 6.85 14.29 5.63
C ALA A 239 6.41 14.26 4.16
N LYS A 240 5.80 13.14 3.73
CA LYS A 240 5.31 12.97 2.35
C LYS A 240 3.89 13.51 2.21
N ALA A 241 3.77 14.75 1.73
CA ALA A 241 2.48 15.41 1.48
C ALA A 241 1.53 14.58 0.57
N ASN A 242 2.08 13.74 -0.31
CA ASN A 242 1.30 12.83 -1.17
C ASN A 242 0.33 11.91 -0.40
N VAL A 243 0.54 11.67 0.90
CA VAL A 243 -0.38 10.87 1.72
C VAL A 243 -1.79 11.47 1.79
N ILE A 244 -1.91 12.81 1.73
CA ILE A 244 -3.19 13.52 1.75
C ILE A 244 -3.93 13.35 0.41
N ALA A 245 -3.20 13.44 -0.70
CA ALA A 245 -3.75 13.18 -2.03
C ALA A 245 -4.18 11.71 -2.18
N TYR A 246 -3.38 10.77 -1.66
CA TYR A 246 -3.75 9.37 -1.60
C TYR A 246 -5.03 9.15 -0.78
N ALA A 247 -5.12 9.74 0.41
CA ALA A 247 -6.31 9.65 1.27
C ALA A 247 -7.56 10.25 0.59
N TYR A 248 -7.44 11.40 -0.07
CA TYR A 248 -8.53 12.02 -0.82
C TYR A 248 -9.03 11.12 -1.96
N LYS A 249 -8.10 10.56 -2.76
CA LYS A 249 -8.45 9.67 -3.87
C LYS A 249 -9.12 8.39 -3.37
N LEU A 250 -8.67 7.84 -2.24
CA LEU A 250 -9.28 6.67 -1.61
C LEU A 250 -10.67 6.99 -1.03
N TRP A 251 -10.83 8.15 -0.40
CA TRP A 251 -12.12 8.61 0.11
C TRP A 251 -13.18 8.78 -0.98
N ASN A 252 -12.78 9.25 -2.17
CA ASN A 252 -13.66 9.40 -3.32
C ASN A 252 -13.75 8.13 -4.19
N SER A 253 -13.27 6.99 -3.69
CA SER A 253 -13.41 5.68 -4.34
C SER A 253 -14.50 4.85 -3.65
N GLU A 254 -14.80 3.67 -4.20
CA GLU A 254 -15.72 2.70 -3.58
C GLU A 254 -15.19 2.12 -2.26
N ASP A 255 -13.91 2.34 -1.94
CA ASP A 255 -13.20 1.74 -0.81
C ASP A 255 -12.93 2.75 0.35
N SER A 256 -13.79 3.76 0.50
CA SER A 256 -13.61 4.85 1.48
C SER A 256 -13.55 4.38 2.94
N GLN A 257 -14.16 3.23 3.28
CA GLN A 257 -14.10 2.63 4.61
C GLN A 257 -12.67 2.31 5.08
N ILE A 258 -11.72 2.12 4.15
CA ILE A 258 -10.32 1.83 4.49
C ILE A 258 -9.68 3.00 5.25
N ILE A 259 -10.12 4.24 4.99
CA ILE A 259 -9.66 5.42 5.75
C ILE A 259 -9.93 5.23 7.25
N GLY A 260 -11.11 4.74 7.63
CA GLY A 260 -11.46 4.51 9.03
C GLY A 260 -10.71 3.35 9.70
N ASN A 261 -10.16 2.42 8.92
CA ASN A 261 -9.51 1.20 9.44
C ASN A 261 -7.99 1.28 9.46
N SER A 262 -7.40 2.14 8.63
CA SER A 262 -5.97 2.13 8.33
C SER A 262 -5.29 3.49 8.38
N PHE A 263 -6.01 4.58 8.65
CA PHE A 263 -5.43 5.91 8.79
C PHE A 263 -5.69 6.44 10.19
N PRO A 264 -4.84 7.37 10.70
CA PRO A 264 -5.14 8.06 11.94
C PRO A 264 -6.53 8.72 11.90
N ALA A 265 -7.26 8.68 13.01
CA ALA A 265 -8.64 9.18 13.12
C ALA A 265 -8.87 10.57 12.50
N ALA A 266 -7.89 11.48 12.62
CA ALA A 266 -7.93 12.82 12.03
C ALA A 266 -8.19 12.83 10.52
N PHE A 267 -7.68 11.86 9.75
CA PHE A 267 -7.93 11.77 8.31
C PHE A 267 -9.42 11.52 8.01
N SER A 268 -10.04 10.61 8.75
CA SER A 268 -11.48 10.30 8.62
C SER A 268 -12.33 11.55 8.88
N LEU A 269 -12.02 12.28 9.95
CA LEU A 269 -12.72 13.52 10.32
C LEU A 269 -12.59 14.60 9.23
N ILE A 270 -11.37 14.81 8.73
CA ILE A 270 -11.07 15.80 7.68
C ILE A 270 -11.84 15.49 6.39
N PHE A 271 -11.83 14.24 5.92
CA PHE A 271 -12.44 13.89 4.63
C PHE A 271 -13.95 13.71 4.68
N LYS A 272 -14.52 13.27 5.82
CA LYS A 272 -15.98 13.26 6.03
C LYS A 272 -16.58 14.65 6.08
N GLY A 273 -15.79 15.66 6.45
CA GLY A 273 -16.28 16.99 6.77
C GLY A 273 -17.04 17.01 8.10
N ASP A 274 -16.64 16.13 9.03
CA ASP A 274 -17.17 16.10 10.39
C ASP A 274 -16.77 17.37 11.16
N ALA A 275 -17.50 17.68 12.23
CA ALA A 275 -17.16 18.78 13.11
C ALA A 275 -15.89 18.47 13.91
N VAL A 276 -14.85 19.29 13.73
CA VAL A 276 -13.54 19.14 14.37
C VAL A 276 -13.16 20.38 15.16
N THR A 277 -12.34 20.18 16.19
CA THR A 277 -11.59 21.26 16.84
C THR A 277 -10.17 21.27 16.28
N ILE A 278 -9.66 22.47 15.98
CA ILE A 278 -8.29 22.69 15.51
C ILE A 278 -7.52 23.40 16.63
N THR A 279 -6.62 22.69 17.31
CA THR A 279 -5.93 23.21 18.51
C THR A 279 -4.43 23.32 18.28
N ASN A 280 -3.85 24.44 18.68
CA ASN A 280 -2.40 24.60 18.63
C ASN A 280 -1.72 23.73 19.69
N MET A 281 -0.73 22.93 19.28
CA MET A 281 -0.07 21.96 20.14
C MET A 281 0.73 22.59 21.29
N GLU A 282 1.36 23.74 21.05
CA GLU A 282 2.22 24.43 22.02
C GLU A 282 1.39 25.10 23.11
N TYR A 283 0.38 25.88 22.72
CA TYR A 283 -0.39 26.72 23.64
C TYR A 283 -1.72 26.10 24.08
N GLN A 284 -2.12 24.97 23.50
CA GLN A 284 -3.38 24.28 23.83
C GLN A 284 -4.61 25.18 23.63
N GLN A 285 -4.56 26.10 22.66
CA GLN A 285 -5.67 27.00 22.35
C GLN A 285 -6.39 26.57 21.07
N ALA A 286 -7.72 26.58 21.11
CA ALA A 286 -8.54 26.12 20.01
C ALA A 286 -8.85 27.29 19.09
N LEU A 287 -8.71 27.09 17.79
CA LEU A 287 -9.01 28.09 16.77
C LEU A 287 -10.50 28.47 16.82
N LYS A 288 -10.80 29.77 16.87
CA LYS A 288 -12.14 30.35 16.76
C LYS A 288 -12.15 31.58 15.85
N LEU A 289 -13.35 32.10 15.60
CA LEU A 289 -13.55 33.45 15.06
C LEU A 289 -14.10 34.38 16.14
N ASN A 290 -13.63 35.62 16.13
CA ASN A 290 -14.06 36.63 17.08
C ASN A 290 -15.48 37.15 16.74
N SER A 291 -16.14 37.74 17.73
CA SER A 291 -17.48 38.33 17.58
C SER A 291 -17.50 39.56 16.66
N ASP A 292 -16.40 40.31 16.67
CA ASP A 292 -16.28 41.59 16.00
C ASP A 292 -15.91 41.40 14.53
N VAL A 293 -16.48 42.25 13.68
CA VAL A 293 -16.22 42.27 12.25
C VAL A 293 -15.46 43.54 11.86
N ASP A 294 -14.63 43.43 10.82
CA ASP A 294 -13.94 44.57 10.23
C ASP A 294 -14.79 45.30 9.18
N SER A 295 -14.18 46.25 8.46
CA SER A 295 -14.84 47.01 7.39
C SER A 295 -15.25 46.17 6.16
N HIS A 296 -14.71 44.97 6.03
CA HIS A 296 -15.04 43.99 4.99
C HIS A 296 -16.03 42.93 5.48
N ASN A 297 -16.55 43.08 6.70
CA ASN A 297 -17.42 42.12 7.36
C ASN A 297 -16.74 40.75 7.63
N ASP A 298 -15.41 40.77 7.73
CA ASP A 298 -14.60 39.61 8.09
C ASP A 298 -14.34 39.59 9.60
N ARG A 299 -14.17 38.40 10.18
CA ARG A 299 -13.88 38.19 11.61
C ARG A 299 -12.42 37.87 11.83
N PHE A 300 -11.82 38.39 12.87
CA PHE A 300 -10.47 37.97 13.26
C PHE A 300 -10.45 36.52 13.77
N ALA A 301 -9.43 35.76 13.36
CA ALA A 301 -9.18 34.44 13.92
C ALA A 301 -8.29 34.55 15.17
N SER A 302 -8.64 33.82 16.22
CA SER A 302 -7.88 33.75 17.46
C SER A 302 -7.87 32.33 18.05
N GLY A 303 -6.92 32.07 18.95
CA GLY A 303 -6.89 30.88 19.78
C GLY A 303 -7.62 31.16 21.09
N ASP A 304 -8.69 30.42 21.36
CA ASP A 304 -9.41 30.51 22.62
C ASP A 304 -8.66 29.78 23.73
N ARG A 305 -8.42 30.48 24.84
CA ARG A 305 -7.76 29.91 26.01
C ARG A 305 -8.59 28.83 26.72
N ALA A 306 -9.90 28.96 26.75
CA ALA A 306 -10.78 28.16 27.61
C ALA A 306 -11.70 27.22 26.81
N ASP A 307 -12.30 27.69 25.73
CA ASP A 307 -13.22 26.92 24.91
C ASP A 307 -12.46 25.90 24.04
N LYS A 308 -13.03 24.69 23.94
CA LYS A 308 -12.47 23.52 23.24
C LYS A 308 -13.51 22.71 22.48
N THR A 309 -14.80 22.95 22.71
CA THR A 309 -15.88 22.08 22.23
C THR A 309 -17.13 22.83 21.79
N SER A 310 -17.25 24.14 22.05
CA SER A 310 -18.44 24.88 21.60
C SER A 310 -18.51 24.96 20.07
N LYS A 311 -19.64 25.47 19.57
CA LYS A 311 -19.82 25.68 18.13
C LYS A 311 -18.84 26.72 17.56
N ASN A 312 -18.35 27.66 18.37
CA ASN A 312 -17.42 28.70 17.93
C ASN A 312 -16.04 28.15 17.57
N VAL A 313 -15.58 27.12 18.28
CA VAL A 313 -14.32 26.42 18.02
C VAL A 313 -14.50 25.19 17.10
N SER A 314 -15.70 25.01 16.57
CA SER A 314 -16.05 23.91 15.68
C SER A 314 -15.82 24.31 14.21
N TRP A 315 -15.03 23.52 13.52
CA TRP A 315 -14.69 23.70 12.11
C TRP A 315 -15.04 22.45 11.30
N LYS A 316 -15.11 22.58 9.98
CA LYS A 316 -15.12 21.46 9.04
C LYS A 316 -14.17 21.72 7.89
N PHE A 317 -13.57 20.66 7.38
CA PHE A 317 -12.73 20.70 6.19
C PHE A 317 -13.59 20.39 4.95
N VAL A 318 -13.36 21.14 3.88
CA VAL A 318 -14.00 20.93 2.57
C VAL A 318 -12.91 20.67 1.54
N PRO A 319 -12.62 19.39 1.21
CA PRO A 319 -11.54 19.04 0.31
C PRO A 319 -11.90 19.26 -1.16
N MET A 320 -10.94 19.71 -1.97
CA MET A 320 -11.08 19.95 -3.40
C MET A 320 -9.84 19.46 -4.15
N TRP A 321 -10.02 18.90 -5.35
CA TRP A 321 -8.92 18.54 -6.24
C TRP A 321 -8.62 19.70 -7.19
N VAL A 322 -7.43 20.29 -7.08
CA VAL A 322 -6.99 21.45 -7.87
C VAL A 322 -5.56 21.23 -8.31
N ASN A 323 -5.27 21.33 -9.62
CA ASN A 323 -3.92 21.22 -10.20
C ASN A 323 -3.13 20.00 -9.67
N ASP A 324 -3.74 18.82 -9.74
CA ASP A 324 -3.18 17.54 -9.26
C ASP A 324 -2.82 17.48 -7.77
N ASN A 325 -3.40 18.38 -6.97
CA ASN A 325 -3.25 18.42 -5.52
C ASN A 325 -4.60 18.50 -4.82
N VAL A 326 -4.59 18.17 -3.53
CA VAL A 326 -5.73 18.39 -2.65
C VAL A 326 -5.51 19.68 -1.90
N VAL A 327 -6.50 20.56 -1.97
CA VAL A 327 -6.59 21.78 -1.18
C VAL A 327 -7.87 21.75 -0.36
N PHE A 328 -7.89 22.49 0.73
CA PHE A 328 -9.01 22.51 1.66
C PHE A 328 -9.49 23.94 1.89
N LYS A 329 -10.81 24.11 1.91
CA LYS A 329 -11.44 25.24 2.61
C LYS A 329 -11.73 24.81 4.03
N ILE A 330 -11.52 25.70 5.00
CA ILE A 330 -11.72 25.41 6.43
C ILE A 330 -12.85 26.32 6.92
N CYS A 331 -14.01 25.75 7.23
CA CYS A 331 -15.24 26.48 7.51
C CYS A 331 -15.59 26.43 9.00
N ASN A 332 -15.79 27.59 9.62
CA ASN A 332 -16.28 27.71 10.98
C ASN A 332 -17.78 27.42 11.03
N MET A 333 -18.20 26.52 11.92
CA MET A 333 -19.57 26.00 11.96
C MET A 333 -20.57 26.97 12.62
N GLU A 334 -20.11 27.86 13.50
CA GLU A 334 -20.97 28.86 14.13
C GLU A 334 -21.30 30.01 13.18
N SER A 335 -20.27 30.63 12.62
CA SER A 335 -20.38 31.83 11.77
C SER A 335 -20.62 31.52 10.29
N ASN A 336 -20.42 30.26 9.86
CA ASN A 336 -20.45 29.84 8.46
C ASN A 336 -19.51 30.68 7.58
N MET A 337 -18.31 30.96 8.11
CA MET A 337 -17.23 31.70 7.45
C MET A 337 -16.03 30.79 7.21
N TYR A 338 -15.29 31.07 6.15
CA TYR A 338 -14.10 30.33 5.75
C TYR A 338 -12.84 31.05 6.21
N LEU A 339 -11.91 30.28 6.75
CA LEU A 339 -10.59 30.78 7.12
C LEU A 339 -9.88 31.31 5.85
N LYS A 340 -9.24 32.46 5.98
CA LYS A 340 -8.36 33.05 4.96
C LYS A 340 -7.18 33.76 5.61
N LEU A 341 -6.21 34.10 4.78
CA LEU A 341 -5.18 35.08 5.12
C LEU A 341 -5.42 36.40 4.40
N ASP A 342 -5.14 37.49 5.09
CA ASP A 342 -5.29 38.86 4.59
C ASP A 342 -4.25 39.20 3.50
N ALA A 343 -4.63 40.10 2.59
CA ALA A 343 -3.77 40.64 1.54
C ALA A 343 -2.73 41.63 2.11
N GLU A 344 -2.99 42.22 3.28
CA GLU A 344 -2.04 43.08 3.98
C GLU A 344 -1.11 42.29 4.90
N THR A 345 0.12 42.78 5.04
CA THR A 345 1.13 42.23 5.94
C THR A 345 1.44 43.21 7.06
N ASP A 346 1.84 42.70 8.21
CA ASP A 346 2.43 43.51 9.28
C ASP A 346 3.89 43.90 8.96
N SER A 347 4.59 44.50 9.93
CA SER A 347 6.00 44.91 9.80
C SER A 347 6.98 43.73 9.72
N LEU A 348 6.55 42.52 10.08
CA LEU A 348 7.32 41.28 9.98
C LEU A 348 7.00 40.52 8.67
N GLY A 349 6.04 40.99 7.89
CA GLY A 349 5.53 40.34 6.68
C GLY A 349 4.48 39.26 6.95
N ASP A 350 4.08 39.08 8.21
CA ASP A 350 3.05 38.13 8.60
C ASP A 350 1.66 38.67 8.17
N ARG A 351 0.75 37.78 7.78
CA ARG A 351 -0.60 38.14 7.32
C ARG A 351 -1.62 37.83 8.39
N LYS A 352 -2.62 38.68 8.61
CA LYS A 352 -3.67 38.37 9.59
C LYS A 352 -4.49 37.17 9.12
N ALA A 353 -4.85 36.28 10.04
CA ALA A 353 -5.82 35.23 9.78
C ALA A 353 -7.24 35.74 10.07
N LEU A 354 -8.14 35.54 9.12
CA LEU A 354 -9.51 36.05 9.14
C LEU A 354 -10.51 34.95 8.78
N GLY A 355 -11.78 35.15 9.13
CA GLY A 355 -12.92 34.40 8.63
C GLY A 355 -13.76 35.28 7.72
N SER A 356 -14.03 34.82 6.49
CA SER A 356 -14.87 35.53 5.52
C SER A 356 -16.07 34.71 5.07
N SER A 357 -17.15 35.39 4.68
CA SER A 357 -18.31 34.74 4.06
C SER A 357 -18.11 34.45 2.56
N ASN A 358 -17.16 35.14 1.92
CA ASN A 358 -16.68 34.79 0.57
C ASN A 358 -15.69 33.62 0.68
N ASP A 359 -15.56 32.82 -0.37
CA ASP A 359 -14.66 31.66 -0.41
C ASP A 359 -14.11 31.36 -1.83
N ASN A 360 -14.22 32.31 -2.75
CA ASN A 360 -13.89 32.11 -4.16
C ASN A 360 -12.41 32.38 -4.51
N GLU A 361 -11.63 32.89 -3.57
CA GLU A 361 -10.24 33.30 -3.77
C GLU A 361 -9.25 32.24 -3.26
N THR A 362 -8.02 32.27 -3.79
CA THR A 362 -6.99 31.29 -3.44
C THR A 362 -6.51 31.43 -1.99
N ASN A 363 -6.54 32.62 -1.41
CA ASN A 363 -6.27 32.87 0.01
C ASN A 363 -7.26 32.19 0.98
N HIS A 364 -8.37 31.60 0.51
CA HIS A 364 -9.30 30.77 1.34
C HIS A 364 -8.95 29.28 1.30
N GLN A 365 -7.90 28.91 0.55
CA GLN A 365 -7.50 27.54 0.31
C GLN A 365 -6.22 27.23 1.07
N TYR A 366 -6.14 26.02 1.62
CA TYR A 366 -5.01 25.56 2.42
C TYR A 366 -4.54 24.18 1.96
N PHE A 367 -3.23 23.99 1.88
CA PHE A 367 -2.63 22.67 2.01
C PHE A 367 -2.68 22.26 3.48
N VAL A 368 -3.07 21.01 3.74
CA VAL A 368 -3.10 20.43 5.08
C VAL A 368 -2.05 19.33 5.09
N GLU A 369 -0.87 19.62 5.66
CA GLU A 369 0.28 18.72 5.58
C GLU A 369 0.53 18.01 6.92
N PRO A 370 0.44 16.67 6.98
CA PRO A 370 0.65 15.92 8.20
C PRO A 370 2.15 15.71 8.47
N LEU A 371 2.54 15.80 9.74
CA LEU A 371 3.86 15.41 10.22
C LEU A 371 3.78 14.88 11.66
N MET A 372 4.82 14.18 12.09
CA MET A 372 4.97 13.80 13.50
C MET A 372 5.82 14.82 14.24
N LYS A 373 5.34 15.29 15.40
CA LYS A 373 6.08 16.15 16.32
C LYS A 373 5.92 15.60 17.74
N ASP A 374 7.03 15.23 18.37
CA ASP A 374 7.06 14.68 19.74
C ASP A 374 6.01 13.56 19.94
N GLU A 375 6.02 12.59 19.01
CA GLU A 375 5.07 11.46 18.94
C GLU A 375 3.59 11.84 18.71
N THR A 376 3.29 13.11 18.46
CA THR A 376 1.96 13.61 18.14
C THR A 376 1.81 13.84 16.63
N LEU A 377 0.72 13.36 16.03
CA LEU A 377 0.34 13.74 14.68
C LEU A 377 -0.15 15.19 14.70
N VAL A 378 0.55 16.05 13.98
CA VAL A 378 0.18 17.45 13.80
C VAL A 378 0.06 17.77 12.32
N PHE A 379 -0.60 18.88 12.03
CA PHE A 379 -0.83 19.37 10.69
C PHE A 379 -0.30 20.79 10.58
N HIS A 380 0.42 21.07 9.50
CA HIS A 380 0.69 22.42 9.04
C HIS A 380 -0.42 22.84 8.09
N LEU A 381 -1.04 23.99 8.35
CA LEU A 381 -2.09 24.57 7.53
C LEU A 381 -1.48 25.69 6.69
N ILE A 382 -1.13 25.42 5.44
CA ILE A 382 -0.35 26.31 4.58
C ILE A 382 -1.26 26.96 3.56
N ASN A 383 -1.38 28.28 3.59
CA ASN A 383 -2.21 29.02 2.67
C ASN A 383 -1.72 28.87 1.22
N CYS A 384 -2.63 28.60 0.29
CA CYS A 384 -2.29 28.33 -1.11
C CYS A 384 -1.83 29.57 -1.88
N GLU A 385 -2.31 30.77 -1.52
CA GLU A 385 -1.96 32.01 -2.23
C GLU A 385 -0.64 32.60 -1.73
N HIS A 386 -0.46 32.64 -0.41
CA HIS A 386 0.68 33.31 0.19
C HIS A 386 1.81 32.35 0.60
N HIS A 387 1.58 31.04 0.54
CA HIS A 387 2.53 30.01 0.98
C HIS A 387 3.00 30.18 2.43
N GLN A 388 2.17 30.81 3.27
CA GLN A 388 2.43 31.03 4.69
C GLN A 388 1.64 30.03 5.53
N ALA A 389 2.30 29.40 6.51
CA ALA A 389 1.66 28.49 7.45
C ALA A 389 0.90 29.27 8.54
N LEU A 390 -0.27 28.77 8.92
CA LEU A 390 -1.06 29.32 10.01
C LEU A 390 -0.30 29.17 11.33
N LYS A 391 -0.12 30.29 12.02
CA LYS A 391 0.71 30.46 13.20
C LYS A 391 -0.09 31.09 14.32
N MET A 392 0.10 30.59 15.54
CA MET A 392 -0.42 31.23 16.74
C MET A 392 0.58 32.24 17.32
N ASP A 393 0.11 33.42 17.72
CA ASP A 393 0.94 34.46 18.32
C ASP A 393 1.52 34.01 19.68
N VAL A 394 2.74 34.47 19.97
CA VAL A 394 3.45 34.24 21.24
C VAL A 394 2.92 35.15 22.35
N ASN A 395 2.23 36.24 22.01
CA ASN A 395 1.59 37.12 22.98
C ASN A 395 0.11 36.80 23.16
N VAL A 396 -0.37 36.95 24.39
CA VAL A 396 -1.80 36.88 24.70
C VAL A 396 -2.40 38.29 24.75
N ASP A 397 -3.67 38.39 24.39
CA ASP A 397 -4.47 39.58 24.60
C ASP A 397 -4.96 39.69 26.06
N SER A 398 -5.80 40.70 26.35
CA SER A 398 -6.36 40.92 27.68
C SER A 398 -7.27 39.80 28.18
N ASN A 399 -7.82 38.99 27.28
CA ASN A 399 -8.68 37.85 27.58
C ASN A 399 -7.87 36.54 27.73
N GLY A 400 -6.58 36.58 27.40
CA GLY A 400 -5.71 35.40 27.39
C GLY A 400 -5.71 34.65 26.06
N ASP A 401 -6.42 35.16 25.05
CA ASP A 401 -6.48 34.60 23.71
C ASP A 401 -5.27 35.04 22.90
N ARG A 402 -4.94 34.29 21.85
CA ARG A 402 -3.79 34.58 20.97
C ARG A 402 -4.28 34.87 19.56
N LEU A 403 -3.74 35.91 18.94
CA LEU A 403 -4.04 36.19 17.52
C LEU A 403 -3.44 35.10 16.62
N LEU A 404 -4.02 34.94 15.44
CA LEU A 404 -3.48 34.07 14.41
C LEU A 404 -2.97 34.85 13.20
N TRP A 405 -1.89 34.31 12.64
CA TRP A 405 -1.13 34.92 11.56
C TRP A 405 -0.74 33.87 10.51
N GLY A 406 -0.55 34.28 9.27
CA GLY A 406 0.27 33.58 8.30
C GLY A 406 1.74 33.90 8.56
N HIS A 407 2.55 32.88 8.81
CA HIS A 407 3.97 33.06 9.10
C HIS A 407 4.79 33.39 7.85
N ASN A 408 5.46 34.55 7.87
CA ASN A 408 6.46 34.96 6.91
C ASN A 408 7.82 34.30 7.19
N GLY A 409 7.88 32.99 7.02
CA GLY A 409 9.07 32.17 7.17
C GLY A 409 8.91 30.85 6.44
N ASP A 410 9.74 29.86 6.75
CA ASP A 410 9.56 28.52 6.21
C ASP A 410 8.23 27.93 6.74
N PRO A 411 7.22 27.68 5.89
CA PRO A 411 5.93 27.16 6.32
C PRO A 411 6.03 25.73 6.86
N ARG A 412 7.15 25.03 6.64
CA ARG A 412 7.45 23.68 7.15
C ARG A 412 8.56 23.70 8.20
N GLY A 413 8.92 24.89 8.68
CA GLY A 413 9.98 25.08 9.67
C GLY A 413 9.63 24.46 11.03
N GLN A 414 10.64 24.34 11.91
CA GLN A 414 10.48 23.73 13.24
C GLN A 414 9.82 24.65 14.29
N ASN A 415 9.00 25.61 13.86
CA ASN A 415 8.34 26.54 14.75
C ASN A 415 7.13 25.88 15.41
N ASN A 416 7.17 25.70 16.74
CA ASN A 416 6.11 25.03 17.50
C ASN A 416 4.73 25.70 17.36
N THR A 417 4.69 27.00 17.05
CA THR A 417 3.45 27.76 16.87
C THR A 417 2.70 27.42 15.57
N LEU A 418 3.31 26.63 14.66
CA LEU A 418 2.71 26.15 13.41
C LEU A 418 2.01 24.79 13.54
N ASN A 419 2.17 24.10 14.67
CA ASN A 419 1.71 22.72 14.83
C ASN A 419 0.26 22.69 15.34
N TRP A 420 -0.64 22.17 14.50
CA TRP A 420 -2.07 22.05 14.82
C TRP A 420 -2.49 20.60 14.97
N VAL A 421 -3.24 20.29 16.02
CA VAL A 421 -3.89 18.99 16.22
C VAL A 421 -5.35 19.11 15.80
N ILE A 422 -5.84 18.12 15.07
CA ILE A 422 -7.22 18.05 14.57
C ILE A 422 -7.88 16.82 15.21
N TYR A 423 -9.00 17.03 15.90
CA TYR A 423 -9.73 15.97 16.61
C TYR A 423 -11.23 16.28 16.65
N ASP A 424 -12.02 15.28 17.05
CA ASP A 424 -13.48 15.38 17.15
C ASP A 424 -13.89 16.51 18.11
N ASN A 425 -14.79 17.41 17.66
CA ASN A 425 -15.21 18.59 18.44
C ASN A 425 -16.00 18.25 19.73
N THR A 426 -16.39 16.99 19.92
CA THR A 426 -17.04 16.52 21.16
C THR A 426 -16.05 16.12 22.25
N LYS A 427 -14.75 16.03 21.91
CA LYS A 427 -13.68 15.65 22.83
C LYS A 427 -12.82 16.85 23.21
N VAL A 428 -11.98 16.67 24.22
CA VAL A 428 -10.86 17.58 24.52
C VAL A 428 -9.59 16.81 24.23
N TRP A 429 -8.71 17.37 23.41
CA TRP A 429 -7.42 16.75 23.16
C TRP A 429 -6.49 16.91 24.36
N GLU A 430 -5.85 15.81 24.75
CA GLU A 430 -4.83 15.77 25.78
C GLU A 430 -3.50 15.36 25.15
N LYS A 431 -2.43 16.09 25.48
CA LYS A 431 -1.09 15.85 24.93
C LYS A 431 -0.62 14.43 25.26
N GLY A 432 -0.21 13.69 24.23
CA GLY A 432 0.33 12.32 24.36
C GLY A 432 -0.64 11.17 24.04
N ILE A 433 -1.89 11.46 23.64
CA ILE A 433 -2.83 10.43 23.18
C ILE A 433 -2.85 10.43 21.64
N ILE A 434 -2.37 9.34 21.03
CA ILE A 434 -2.59 9.04 19.61
C ILE A 434 -3.91 8.28 19.52
N GLU A 435 -4.98 8.92 19.04
CA GLU A 435 -6.19 8.20 18.62
C GLU A 435 -5.91 7.60 17.23
N ILE A 436 -5.56 6.30 17.21
CA ILE A 436 -5.55 5.50 15.97
C ILE A 436 -7.00 5.27 15.56
#